data_AF-A0A6A2WY81-F1
#
_entry.id   AF-A0A6A2WY81-F1
#
_cell.length_a   1.000
_cell.length_b   1.000
_cell.length_c   1.000
_cell.angle_alpha   90.00
_cell.angle_beta   90.00
_cell.angle_gamma   90.00
#
_symmetry.space_group_name_H-M   'P 1'
#
loop_
_entity.id
_entity.type
_entity.pdbx_description
1 polymer ?
#
loop_
_entity_poly.entity_id
_entity_poly.type
_entity_poly.pdbx_seq_one_letter_code
_entity_poly.pdbx_strand_id
1 'polypeptide(L)'
;MSDLYLSRKLAGACSPVISCGVPNWYPSSPPLGSMISRTSRASAVTVHEDNDVEELEMLLEAYFMQIDGKLNKLTTLREYIDDTEDYINIQLDNHRNQQIQLELLVSSGTVCLSIYSLVAAIFGMNIPYTWNKGHGYLFKWVVTLTGLLCVSTFTSIMSYARHKGLIGS
;
A
#
# COMPACT_ATOMS: atom_id res chain seq x y z
N MET A 1 -13.81 -21.29 -6.89
CA MET A 1 -14.64 -20.70 -5.80
C MET A 1 -14.08 -19.35 -5.31
N SER A 2 -12.86 -18.97 -5.72
CA SER A 2 -12.20 -17.68 -5.41
C SER A 2 -12.62 -16.52 -6.32
N ASP A 3 -13.13 -16.79 -7.53
CA ASP A 3 -13.47 -15.74 -8.51
C ASP A 3 -14.68 -14.88 -8.11
N LEU A 4 -15.58 -15.42 -7.28
CA LEU A 4 -16.76 -14.69 -6.78
C LEU A 4 -16.41 -13.63 -5.72
N TYR A 5 -15.26 -13.77 -5.03
CA TYR A 5 -14.80 -12.77 -4.06
C TYR A 5 -14.19 -11.54 -4.75
N LEU A 6 -13.54 -11.72 -5.90
CA LEU A 6 -12.91 -10.64 -6.66
C LEU A 6 -13.94 -9.74 -7.35
N SER A 7 -15.06 -10.32 -7.80
CA SER A 7 -16.14 -9.59 -8.49
C SER A 7 -16.91 -8.64 -7.56
N ARG A 8 -17.11 -9.01 -6.27
CA ARG A 8 -17.74 -8.13 -5.28
C ARG A 8 -16.84 -6.96 -4.87
N LYS A 9 -15.51 -7.12 -4.95
CA LYS A 9 -14.56 -6.03 -4.68
C LYS A 9 -14.39 -5.09 -5.87
N LEU A 10 -14.59 -5.55 -7.11
CA LEU A 10 -14.56 -4.70 -8.31
C LEU A 10 -15.87 -3.94 -8.55
N ALA A 11 -17.02 -4.50 -8.16
CA ALA A 11 -18.32 -3.83 -8.31
C ALA A 11 -18.53 -2.63 -7.36
N GLY A 12 -17.67 -2.46 -6.35
CA GLY A 12 -17.67 -1.28 -5.47
C GLY A 12 -16.89 -0.08 -6.01
N ALA A 13 -16.25 -0.20 -7.19
CA ALA A 13 -15.36 0.81 -7.75
C ALA A 13 -15.98 1.65 -8.89
N CYS A 14 -17.31 1.71 -8.99
CA CYS A 14 -18.01 2.61 -9.91
C CYS A 14 -18.45 3.90 -9.19
N SER A 15 -17.62 4.92 -9.36
CA SER A 15 -17.80 6.39 -9.27
C SER A 15 -19.10 6.97 -8.71
N PRO A 16 -19.00 8.13 -8.02
CA PRO A 16 -19.68 9.32 -8.48
C PRO A 16 -18.69 10.15 -9.30
N VAL A 17 -19.13 10.51 -10.50
CA VAL A 17 -18.50 11.51 -11.37
C VAL A 17 -18.23 12.76 -10.54
N ILE A 18 -16.95 13.06 -10.29
CA ILE A 18 -16.54 14.38 -9.82
C ILE A 18 -16.72 15.32 -11.00
N SER A 19 -17.88 15.99 -11.04
CA SER A 19 -18.00 17.24 -11.77
C SER A 19 -16.98 18.19 -11.16
N CYS A 20 -15.95 18.57 -11.92
CA CYS A 20 -15.03 19.65 -11.58
C CYS A 20 -15.82 20.96 -11.45
N GLY A 21 -16.43 21.17 -10.28
CA GLY A 21 -16.92 22.46 -9.84
C GLY A 21 -15.73 23.24 -9.30
N VAL A 22 -15.34 24.28 -10.04
CA VAL A 22 -14.43 25.33 -9.59
C VAL A 22 -14.82 25.75 -8.15
N PRO A 23 -13.90 25.74 -7.16
CA PRO A 23 -14.22 26.27 -5.85
C PRO A 23 -14.32 27.79 -5.99
N ASN A 24 -15.56 28.28 -6.07
CA ASN A 24 -15.88 29.68 -6.24
C ASN A 24 -15.58 30.42 -4.92
N TRP A 25 -14.33 30.86 -4.74
CA TRP A 25 -13.85 31.69 -3.62
C TRP A 25 -14.33 33.14 -3.72
N TYR A 26 -15.64 33.35 -3.80
CA TYR A 26 -16.20 34.71 -3.81
C TYR A 26 -16.85 34.99 -2.46
N PRO A 27 -16.41 36.03 -1.73
CA PRO A 27 -17.17 36.53 -0.61
C PRO A 27 -18.44 37.15 -1.18
N SER A 28 -19.60 36.58 -0.84
CA SER A 28 -20.88 37.18 -1.21
C SER A 28 -21.07 38.44 -0.37
N SER A 29 -20.89 39.61 -0.99
CA SER A 29 -21.29 40.90 -0.44
C SER A 29 -22.80 40.93 -0.13
N PRO A 30 -23.26 41.65 0.91
CA PRO A 30 -24.69 41.77 1.19
C PRO A 30 -25.39 42.63 0.10
N PRO A 31 -26.62 42.27 -0.32
CA PRO A 31 -27.31 43.02 -1.37
C PRO A 31 -27.87 44.32 -0.83
N LEU A 32 -27.40 45.42 -1.42
CA LEU A 32 -27.96 46.75 -1.28
C LEU A 32 -29.31 46.84 -2.02
N GLY A 33 -30.41 47.01 -1.28
CA GLY A 33 -31.60 47.70 -1.76
C GLY A 33 -32.96 47.01 -1.53
N SER A 34 -33.83 47.64 -0.73
CA SER A 34 -35.13 48.12 -1.22
C SER A 34 -35.75 49.15 -0.27
N MET A 35 -36.45 50.11 -0.87
CA MET A 35 -37.06 51.31 -0.30
C MET A 35 -38.53 51.03 0.08
N ILE A 36 -39.04 51.65 1.16
CA ILE A 36 -40.35 52.36 1.32
C ILE A 36 -40.94 52.26 2.76
N SER A 37 -40.75 53.38 3.48
CA SER A 37 -41.69 54.19 4.28
C SER A 37 -42.72 53.54 5.25
N ARG A 38 -42.59 53.86 6.54
CA ARG A 38 -43.74 54.20 7.41
C ARG A 38 -43.36 55.17 8.54
N THR A 39 -44.30 56.08 8.80
CA THR A 39 -44.24 57.35 9.52
C THR A 39 -43.97 57.30 11.03
N SER A 40 -43.14 58.25 11.49
CA SER A 40 -43.25 59.04 12.73
C SER A 40 -43.58 58.35 14.06
N ARG A 41 -42.61 58.32 14.98
CA ARG A 41 -42.64 59.08 16.26
C ARG A 41 -41.48 58.69 17.18
N ALA A 42 -40.72 59.70 17.58
CA ALA A 42 -40.01 59.89 18.84
C ALA A 42 -39.63 58.64 19.67
N SER A 43 -38.34 58.33 19.70
CA SER A 43 -37.53 58.02 20.91
C SER A 43 -36.09 57.80 20.41
N ALA A 44 -35.24 58.81 20.53
CA ALA A 44 -34.26 58.90 21.63
C ALA A 44 -33.27 57.72 21.62
N VAL A 45 -32.21 57.87 20.81
CA VAL A 45 -30.81 57.56 21.16
C VAL A 45 -30.60 56.29 21.99
N THR A 46 -30.48 55.14 21.33
CA THR A 46 -29.67 53.96 21.74
C THR A 46 -29.47 52.94 20.61
N VAL A 47 -30.27 52.99 19.53
CA VAL A 47 -30.39 51.88 18.53
C VAL A 47 -29.20 51.71 17.56
N HIS A 48 -28.27 52.67 17.45
CA HIS A 48 -27.14 52.52 16.52
C HIS A 48 -26.06 51.58 17.07
N GLU A 49 -25.84 51.57 18.38
CA GLU A 49 -24.77 50.77 19.00
C GLU A 49 -25.10 49.27 19.02
N ASP A 50 -26.34 48.89 19.38
CA ASP A 50 -26.74 47.47 19.46
C ASP A 50 -26.74 46.78 18.08
N ASN A 51 -27.12 47.49 17.02
CA ASN A 51 -27.21 46.93 15.67
C ASN A 51 -25.81 46.68 15.05
N ASP A 52 -24.84 47.52 15.37
CA ASP A 52 -23.44 47.34 14.97
C ASP A 52 -22.79 46.16 15.71
N VAL A 53 -23.18 45.91 16.98
CA VAL A 53 -22.71 44.78 17.79
C VAL A 53 -23.32 43.45 17.33
N GLU A 54 -24.60 43.44 16.94
CA GLU A 54 -25.29 42.25 16.43
C GLU A 54 -24.78 41.82 15.04
N GLU A 55 -24.41 42.77 14.18
CA GLU A 55 -23.74 42.47 12.89
C GLU A 55 -22.33 41.89 13.10
N LEU A 56 -21.58 42.40 14.10
CA LEU A 56 -20.29 41.84 14.52
C LEU A 56 -20.43 40.42 15.06
N GLU A 57 -21.48 40.13 15.83
CA GLU A 57 -21.76 38.81 16.39
C GLU A 57 -22.08 37.78 15.30
N MET A 58 -22.93 38.11 14.32
CA MET A 58 -23.19 37.25 13.16
C MET A 58 -21.92 36.95 12.35
N LEU A 59 -21.05 37.94 12.19
CA LEU A 59 -19.79 37.76 11.46
C LEU A 59 -18.82 36.89 12.26
N LEU A 60 -18.71 37.10 13.58
CA LEU A 60 -17.93 36.29 14.49
C LEU A 60 -18.40 34.83 14.48
N GLU A 61 -19.71 34.59 14.54
CA GLU A 61 -20.28 33.25 14.53
C GLU A 61 -20.07 32.54 13.19
N ALA A 62 -20.21 33.26 12.07
CA ALA A 62 -19.85 32.73 10.75
C ALA A 62 -18.36 32.37 10.65
N TYR A 63 -17.49 33.15 11.29
CA TYR A 63 -16.06 32.85 11.39
C TYR A 63 -15.79 31.63 12.27
N PHE A 64 -16.42 31.49 13.43
CA PHE A 64 -16.28 30.30 14.29
C PHE A 64 -16.76 29.04 13.58
N MET A 65 -17.92 29.09 12.92
CA MET A 65 -18.45 27.99 12.11
C MET A 65 -17.48 27.59 10.99
N GLN A 66 -16.84 28.58 10.33
CA GLN A 66 -15.82 28.31 9.32
C GLN A 66 -14.55 27.70 9.91
N ILE A 67 -14.12 28.17 11.08
CA ILE A 67 -12.93 27.68 11.77
C ILE A 67 -13.16 26.21 12.17
N ASP A 68 -14.30 25.88 12.77
CA ASP A 68 -14.64 24.49 13.14
C ASP A 68 -14.75 23.58 11.92
N GLY A 69 -15.37 24.07 10.83
CA GLY A 69 -15.42 23.33 9.57
C GLY A 69 -14.04 23.08 8.95
N LYS A 70 -13.08 23.99 9.15
CA LYS A 70 -11.68 23.81 8.72
C LYS A 70 -10.91 22.89 9.67
N LEU A 71 -11.11 23.00 10.98
CA LEU A 71 -10.50 22.12 11.98
C LEU A 71 -10.92 20.67 11.75
N ASN A 72 -12.20 20.41 11.48
CA ASN A 72 -12.68 19.05 11.18
C ASN A 72 -11.99 18.46 9.93
N LYS A 73 -11.82 19.26 8.87
CA LYS A 73 -11.08 18.85 7.67
C LYS A 73 -9.61 18.59 7.95
N LEU A 74 -8.96 19.40 8.79
CA LEU A 74 -7.57 19.19 9.21
C LEU A 74 -7.42 17.90 10.02
N THR A 75 -8.39 17.58 10.88
CA THR A 75 -8.43 16.32 11.63
C THR A 75 -8.56 15.11 10.71
N THR A 76 -9.47 15.16 9.72
CA THR A 76 -9.59 14.08 8.73
C THR A 76 -8.35 13.95 7.85
N LEU A 77 -7.70 15.06 7.48
CA LEU A 77 -6.46 15.02 6.70
C LEU A 77 -5.31 14.40 7.51
N ARG A 78 -5.24 14.71 8.81
CA ARG A 78 -4.28 14.07 9.74
C ARG A 78 -4.47 12.55 9.76
N GLU A 79 -5.71 12.09 9.89
CA GLU A 79 -6.06 10.66 9.88
C GLU A 79 -5.67 10.01 8.54
N TYR A 80 -5.93 10.69 7.41
CA TYR A 80 -5.51 10.20 6.09
C TYR A 80 -3.98 10.10 5.93
N ILE A 81 -3.22 11.01 6.53
CA ILE A 81 -1.75 10.96 6.52
C ILE A 81 -1.27 9.77 7.34
N ASP A 82 -1.86 9.54 8.51
CA ASP A 82 -1.55 8.41 9.41
C ASP A 82 -1.84 7.07 8.72
N ASP A 83 -3.02 6.94 8.09
CA ASP A 83 -3.39 5.79 7.26
C ASP A 83 -2.38 5.54 6.13
N THR A 84 -1.88 6.61 5.51
CA THR A 84 -0.89 6.54 4.43
C THR A 84 0.49 6.12 4.96
N GLU A 85 0.87 6.58 6.15
CA GLU A 85 2.12 6.20 6.81
C GLU A 85 2.12 4.69 7.14
N ASP A 86 1.03 4.20 7.73
CA ASP A 86 0.84 2.78 8.00
C ASP A 86 0.86 1.94 6.71
N TYR A 87 0.22 2.43 5.65
CA TYR A 87 0.24 1.76 4.34
C TYR A 87 1.66 1.66 3.76
N ILE A 88 2.44 2.73 3.85
CA ILE A 88 3.83 2.74 3.39
C ILE A 88 4.68 1.78 4.23
N ASN A 89 4.46 1.75 5.54
CA ASN A 89 5.20 0.89 6.46
C ASN A 89 4.96 -0.60 6.13
N ILE A 90 3.70 -1.00 5.94
CA ILE A 90 3.34 -2.37 5.53
C ILE A 90 3.94 -2.73 4.17
N GLN A 91 3.92 -1.81 3.20
CA GLN A 91 4.51 -2.06 1.88
C GLN A 91 6.03 -2.20 1.93
N LEU A 92 6.71 -1.37 2.71
CA LEU A 92 8.17 -1.40 2.80
C LEU A 92 8.65 -2.71 3.43
N ASP A 93 7.95 -3.19 4.45
CA ASP A 93 8.23 -4.49 5.08
C ASP A 93 7.94 -5.65 4.12
N ASN A 94 6.87 -5.57 3.32
CA ASN A 94 6.61 -6.56 2.29
C ASN A 94 7.71 -6.60 1.21
N HIS A 95 8.18 -5.44 0.73
CA HIS A 95 9.27 -5.36 -0.24
C HIS A 95 10.59 -5.92 0.31
N ARG A 96 10.93 -5.61 1.57
CA ARG A 96 12.09 -6.20 2.23
C ARG A 96 11.96 -7.72 2.36
N ASN A 97 10.78 -8.21 2.73
CA ASN A 97 10.53 -9.64 2.84
C ASN A 97 10.67 -10.35 1.48
N GLN A 98 10.18 -9.74 0.40
CA GLN A 98 10.37 -10.24 -0.97
C GLN A 98 11.84 -10.29 -1.37
N GLN A 99 12.63 -9.28 -1.01
CA GLN A 99 14.06 -9.25 -1.32
C GLN A 99 14.81 -10.39 -0.60
N ILE A 100 14.56 -10.59 0.70
CA ILE A 100 15.16 -11.67 1.49
C ILE A 100 14.76 -13.03 0.92
N GLN A 101 13.51 -13.19 0.51
CA GLN A 101 13.01 -14.42 -0.12
C GLN A 101 13.78 -14.75 -1.40
N LEU A 102 13.95 -13.77 -2.30
CA LEU A 102 14.66 -13.97 -3.57
C LEU A 102 16.13 -14.30 -3.33
N GLU A 103 16.77 -13.60 -2.38
CA GLU A 103 18.16 -13.85 -2.00
C GLU A 103 18.36 -15.28 -1.48
N LEU A 104 17.49 -15.75 -0.57
CA LEU A 104 17.51 -17.12 -0.06
C LEU A 104 17.34 -18.16 -1.18
N LEU A 105 16.43 -17.92 -2.11
CA LEU A 105 16.16 -18.81 -3.23
C LEU A 105 17.38 -18.94 -4.14
N VAL A 106 17.95 -17.80 -4.55
CA VAL A 106 19.12 -17.77 -5.45
C VAL A 106 20.35 -18.36 -4.76
N SER A 107 20.60 -18.00 -3.50
CA SER A 107 21.71 -18.53 -2.71
C SER A 107 21.62 -20.05 -2.54
N SER A 108 20.47 -20.58 -2.11
CA SER A 108 20.27 -22.03 -1.97
C SER A 108 20.41 -22.76 -3.30
N GLY A 109 19.88 -22.22 -4.41
CA GLY A 109 20.01 -22.83 -5.74
C GLY A 109 21.47 -22.92 -6.17
N THR A 110 22.25 -21.88 -5.87
CA THR A 110 23.68 -21.81 -6.21
C THR A 110 24.50 -22.82 -5.41
N VAL A 111 24.19 -23.02 -4.12
CA VAL A 111 24.82 -24.05 -3.28
C VAL A 111 24.50 -25.46 -3.78
N CYS A 112 23.25 -25.72 -4.15
CA CYS A 112 22.85 -27.00 -4.74
C CYS A 112 23.59 -27.27 -6.07
N LEU A 113 23.64 -26.27 -6.94
CA LEU A 113 24.31 -26.38 -8.24
C LEU A 113 25.83 -26.53 -8.10
N SER A 114 26.46 -25.88 -7.12
CA SER A 114 27.92 -25.99 -6.89
C SER A 114 28.32 -27.40 -6.44
N ILE A 115 27.54 -28.02 -5.55
CA ILE A 115 27.75 -29.42 -5.12
C ILE A 115 27.56 -30.38 -6.31
N TYR A 116 26.51 -30.19 -7.11
CA TYR A 116 26.29 -30.99 -8.31
C TYR A 116 27.42 -30.83 -9.33
N SER A 117 27.88 -29.60 -9.55
CA SER A 117 28.98 -29.27 -10.44
C SER A 117 30.30 -29.91 -9.99
N LEU A 118 30.58 -29.92 -8.68
CA LEU A 118 31.77 -30.59 -8.12
C LEU A 118 31.76 -32.09 -8.44
N VAL A 119 30.62 -32.75 -8.23
CA VAL A 119 30.48 -34.18 -8.52
C VAL A 119 30.64 -34.42 -10.02
N ALA A 120 29.96 -33.64 -10.86
CA ALA A 120 30.09 -33.73 -12.31
C ALA A 120 31.54 -33.48 -12.78
N ALA A 121 32.28 -32.56 -12.15
CA ALA A 121 33.66 -32.25 -12.48
C ALA A 121 34.62 -33.40 -12.13
N ILE A 122 34.51 -33.98 -10.92
CA ILE A 122 35.33 -35.13 -10.49
C ILE A 122 35.14 -36.31 -11.44
N PHE A 123 33.90 -36.58 -11.81
CA PHE A 123 33.56 -37.70 -12.70
C PHE A 123 33.77 -37.39 -14.20
N GLY A 124 33.82 -36.10 -14.59
CA GLY A 124 34.07 -35.65 -15.96
C GLY A 124 35.55 -35.59 -16.35
N MET A 125 36.47 -35.78 -15.40
CA MET A 125 37.91 -35.79 -15.68
C MET A 125 38.34 -37.04 -16.47
N ASN A 126 39.21 -36.83 -17.47
CA ASN A 126 39.75 -37.87 -18.34
C ASN A 126 40.87 -38.67 -17.64
N ILE A 127 40.51 -39.38 -16.57
CA ILE A 127 41.42 -40.31 -15.88
C ILE A 127 40.84 -41.73 -16.04
N PRO A 128 41.64 -42.72 -16.50
CA PRO A 128 41.17 -44.09 -16.64
C PRO A 128 40.94 -44.71 -15.26
N TYR A 129 39.72 -44.59 -14.75
CA TYR A 129 39.32 -45.26 -13.51
C TYR A 129 39.23 -46.78 -13.73
N THR A 130 39.77 -47.54 -12.78
CA THR A 130 39.73 -49.01 -12.74
C THR A 130 38.29 -49.58 -12.83
N TRP A 131 37.27 -48.83 -12.37
CA TRP A 131 35.85 -49.18 -12.49
C TRP A 131 35.23 -49.02 -13.89
N ASN A 132 35.93 -48.37 -14.84
CA ASN A 132 35.40 -48.17 -16.20
C ASN A 132 35.45 -49.46 -17.05
N LYS A 133 36.23 -50.47 -16.65
CA LYS A 133 36.25 -51.77 -17.31
C LYS A 133 35.02 -52.59 -16.87
N GLY A 134 33.90 -52.41 -17.58
CA GLY A 134 32.70 -53.24 -17.47
C GLY A 134 31.52 -52.65 -16.69
N HIS A 135 31.66 -51.50 -16.02
CA HIS A 135 30.60 -50.91 -15.17
C HIS A 135 30.21 -49.46 -15.53
N GLY A 136 30.03 -49.16 -16.83
CA GLY A 136 29.60 -47.82 -17.29
C GLY A 136 28.23 -47.35 -16.75
N TYR A 137 27.42 -48.27 -16.22
CA TYR A 137 26.14 -47.97 -15.57
C TYR A 137 26.32 -47.27 -14.21
N LEU A 138 27.39 -47.59 -13.46
CA LEU A 138 27.63 -47.00 -12.13
C LEU A 138 27.81 -45.48 -12.21
N PHE A 139 28.54 -45.01 -13.22
CA PHE A 139 28.71 -43.56 -13.47
C PHE A 139 27.36 -42.88 -13.72
N LYS A 140 26.52 -43.46 -14.59
CA LYS A 140 25.18 -42.92 -14.87
C LYS A 140 24.32 -42.88 -13.61
N TRP A 141 24.34 -43.94 -12.81
CA TRP A 141 23.58 -43.98 -11.56
C TRP A 141 24.04 -43.00 -10.52
N VAL A 142 25.35 -42.83 -10.34
CA VAL A 142 25.89 -41.87 -9.39
C VAL A 142 25.51 -40.45 -9.79
N VAL A 143 25.65 -40.08 -11.07
CA VAL A 143 25.26 -38.75 -11.56
C VAL A 143 23.75 -38.52 -11.42
N THR A 144 22.93 -39.50 -11.82
CA THR A 144 21.47 -39.39 -11.73
C THR A 144 20.99 -39.32 -10.27
N LEU A 145 21.53 -40.16 -9.37
CA LEU A 145 21.15 -40.17 -7.95
C LEU A 145 21.59 -38.87 -7.26
N THR A 146 22.79 -38.38 -7.56
CA THR A 146 23.28 -37.11 -6.98
C THR A 146 22.46 -35.93 -7.47
N GLY A 147 22.09 -35.89 -8.75
CA GLY A 147 21.17 -34.88 -9.30
C GLY A 147 19.79 -34.95 -8.63
N LEU A 148 19.24 -36.15 -8.45
CA LEU A 148 17.95 -36.36 -7.80
C LEU A 148 17.96 -35.92 -6.33
N LEU A 149 19.02 -36.27 -5.58
CA LEU A 149 19.21 -35.84 -4.20
C LEU A 149 19.34 -34.33 -4.09
N CYS A 150 20.06 -33.69 -5.02
CA CYS A 150 20.23 -32.24 -5.06
C CYS A 150 18.90 -31.51 -5.32
N VAL A 151 18.09 -31.98 -6.27
CA VAL A 151 16.75 -31.44 -6.52
C VAL A 151 15.83 -31.68 -5.32
N SER A 152 15.94 -32.84 -4.67
CA SER A 152 15.16 -33.16 -3.49
C SER A 152 15.52 -32.25 -2.31
N THR A 153 16.80 -31.98 -2.05
CA THR A 153 17.22 -31.09 -0.94
C THR A 153 16.81 -29.64 -1.23
N PHE A 154 16.97 -29.17 -2.47
CA PHE A 154 16.46 -27.86 -2.89
C PHE A 154 14.95 -27.74 -2.68
N THR A 155 14.19 -28.77 -3.05
CA THR A 155 12.72 -28.79 -2.88
C THR A 155 12.33 -28.83 -1.40
N SER A 156 13.03 -29.60 -0.57
CA SER A 156 12.81 -29.61 0.89
C SER A 156 13.11 -28.25 1.52
N ILE A 157 14.19 -27.57 1.12
CA ILE A 157 14.52 -26.23 1.59
C ILE A 157 13.45 -25.22 1.16
N MET A 158 13.00 -25.30 -0.10
CA MET A 158 11.91 -24.47 -0.61
C MET A 158 10.59 -24.73 0.12
N SER A 159 10.27 -26.00 0.39
CA SER A 159 9.08 -26.40 1.13
C SER A 159 9.13 -26.00 2.59
N TYR A 160 10.31 -26.03 3.21
CA TYR A 160 10.51 -25.54 4.57
C TYR A 160 10.39 -24.02 4.65
N ALA A 161 10.95 -23.30 3.67
CA ALA A 161 10.74 -21.87 3.53
C ALA A 161 9.24 -21.53 3.33
N ARG A 162 8.53 -22.32 2.48
CA ARG A 162 7.07 -22.25 2.28
C ARG A 162 6.32 -22.41 3.60
N HIS A 163 6.61 -23.47 4.33
CA HIS A 163 5.86 -23.87 5.52
C HIS A 163 6.13 -22.98 6.73
N LYS A 164 7.30 -22.34 6.82
CA LYS A 164 7.60 -21.37 7.87
C LYS A 164 6.96 -19.99 7.67
N GLY A 165 6.18 -19.80 6.60
CA GLY A 165 5.44 -18.55 6.38
C GLY A 165 6.33 -17.36 6.03
N LEU A 166 7.62 -17.57 5.69
CA LEU A 166 8.48 -16.50 5.17
C LEU A 166 8.04 -16.04 3.77
N ILE A 167 7.25 -16.87 3.09
CA ILE A 167 6.85 -16.68 1.69
C ILE A 167 5.33 -16.78 1.58
N GLY A 168 4.68 -15.65 1.81
CA GLY A 168 3.24 -15.49 1.72
C GLY A 168 2.58 -15.36 3.08
N SER A 169 2.57 -14.12 3.59
CA SER A 169 1.31 -13.44 3.88
C SER A 169 1.24 -12.17 3.05
#